data_AF-A0A7S2YNT0-F1
#
_entry.id   AF-A0A7S2YNT0-F1
#
_cell.length_a   1.000
_cell.length_b   1.000
_cell.length_c   1.000
_cell.angle_alpha   90.00
_cell.angle_beta   90.00
_cell.angle_gamma   90.00
#
_symmetry.space_group_name_H-M   'P 1'
#
loop_
_entity.id
_entity.type
_entity.pdbx_description
1 polymer ?
#
loop_
_entity_poly.entity_id
_entity_poly.type
_entity_poly.pdbx_seq_one_letter_code
_entity_poly.pdbx_strand_id
1 'polypeptide(L)'
;EYERARSVFERSLEVEHRSSELWLRYAEFEIRNEFINHARNVLDRAIQILPRIDFLWYKYVYIEEMVGDIPKCRAVFERWMKWMPDDNAWLSFARFETRCGHTDRAEGVMRRYVNAYPSARAFLRFAKWAEFEAKNVPLARTIFEAALTELEPEEVKQARVFKQFASFEERQGENERARVIYRHAVELLKLERGKAQAFDEDEEDVSEYEKAKRDELYKTYITFEKKHGD
;
A
#
# COMPACT_ATOMS: atom_id res chain seq x y z
N GLU A 1 -9.43 29.80 30.60
CA GLU A 1 -8.71 28.57 31.04
C GLU A 1 -7.85 27.95 29.93
N TYR A 2 -8.34 27.92 28.68
CA TYR A 2 -7.60 27.39 27.52
C TYR A 2 -6.23 28.04 27.27
N GLU A 3 -6.08 29.35 27.47
CA GLU A 3 -4.78 30.04 27.32
C GLU A 3 -3.72 29.56 28.31
N ARG A 4 -4.12 29.22 29.55
CA ARG A 4 -3.19 28.66 30.54
C ARG A 4 -2.76 27.26 30.13
N ALA A 5 -3.68 26.44 29.63
CA ALA A 5 -3.37 25.11 29.11
C ALA A 5 -2.43 25.19 27.90
N ARG A 6 -2.68 26.10 26.95
CA ARG A 6 -1.79 26.37 25.81
C ARG A 6 -0.40 26.80 26.25
N SER A 7 -0.30 27.70 27.22
CA SER A 7 0.98 28.13 27.78
C SER A 7 1.76 26.98 28.43
N VAL A 8 1.08 26.00 29.04
CA VAL A 8 1.71 24.79 29.57
C VAL A 8 2.21 23.88 28.43
N PHE A 9 1.43 23.71 27.36
CA PHE A 9 1.86 22.93 26.20
C PHE A 9 3.05 23.59 25.48
N GLU A 10 3.04 24.89 25.23
CA GLU A 10 4.14 25.61 24.57
C GLU A 10 5.43 25.52 25.39
N ARG A 11 5.37 25.71 26.72
CA ARG A 11 6.55 25.51 27.60
C ARG A 11 7.06 24.08 27.59
N SER A 12 6.15 23.10 27.55
CA SER A 12 6.53 21.69 27.43
C SER A 12 7.23 21.43 26.08
N LEU A 13 6.76 22.06 25.00
CA LEU A 13 7.34 21.95 23.67
C LEU A 13 8.70 22.64 23.56
N GLU A 14 8.94 23.72 24.30
CA GLU A 14 10.27 24.35 24.40
C GLU A 14 11.32 23.38 24.95
N VAL A 15 10.93 22.54 25.92
CA VAL A 15 11.82 21.54 26.53
C VAL A 15 11.93 20.29 25.65
N GLU A 16 10.81 19.78 25.12
CA GLU A 16 10.76 18.49 24.42
C GLU A 16 10.08 18.58 23.04
N HIS A 17 10.60 19.43 22.16
CA HIS A 17 10.06 19.63 20.81
C HIS A 17 10.15 18.39 19.89
N ARG A 18 10.94 17.38 20.27
CA ARG A 18 11.08 16.11 19.51
C ARG A 18 10.05 15.06 19.91
N SER A 19 9.31 15.27 20.98
CA SER A 19 8.30 14.31 21.45
C SER A 19 7.04 14.39 20.60
N SER A 20 6.84 13.38 19.76
CA SER A 20 5.68 13.29 18.88
C SER A 20 4.37 13.08 19.64
N GLU A 21 4.43 12.46 20.82
CA GLU A 21 3.28 12.28 21.72
C GLU A 21 2.80 13.62 22.28
N LEU A 22 3.72 14.53 22.63
CA LEU A 22 3.37 15.84 23.14
C LEU A 22 2.66 16.69 22.08
N TRP A 23 3.15 16.67 20.84
CA TRP A 23 2.50 17.31 19.70
C TRP A 23 1.08 16.75 19.46
N LEU A 24 0.93 15.42 19.54
CA LEU A 24 -0.37 14.77 19.37
C LEU A 24 -1.36 15.17 20.47
N ARG A 25 -0.96 15.11 21.74
CA ARG A 25 -1.80 15.53 22.86
C ARG A 25 -2.21 16.98 22.75
N TYR A 26 -1.31 17.84 22.29
CA TYR A 26 -1.62 19.25 22.09
C TYR A 26 -2.65 19.44 20.95
N ALA A 27 -2.44 18.80 19.81
CA ALA A 27 -3.39 18.83 18.70
C ALA A 27 -4.77 18.28 19.13
N GLU A 28 -4.81 17.16 19.86
CA GLU A 28 -6.06 16.58 20.37
C GLU A 28 -6.79 17.45 21.37
N PHE A 29 -6.05 18.18 22.20
CA PHE A 29 -6.63 19.18 23.08
C PHE A 29 -7.31 20.29 22.29
N GLU A 30 -6.66 20.82 21.24
CA GLU A 30 -7.26 21.87 20.40
C GLU A 30 -8.47 21.34 19.60
N ILE A 31 -8.42 20.09 19.10
CA ILE A 31 -9.56 19.45 18.41
C ILE A 31 -10.76 19.29 19.35
N ARG A 32 -10.54 18.80 20.58
CA ARG A 32 -11.60 18.60 21.57
C ARG A 32 -12.32 19.89 21.95
N ASN A 33 -11.62 21.02 21.83
CA ASN A 33 -12.18 22.34 22.11
C ASN A 33 -12.63 23.09 20.84
N GLU A 34 -12.74 22.38 19.71
CA GLU A 34 -13.21 22.91 18.41
C GLU A 34 -12.35 24.06 17.84
N PHE A 35 -11.12 24.24 18.34
CA PHE A 35 -10.18 25.24 17.85
C PHE A 35 -9.37 24.73 16.66
N ILE A 36 -10.06 24.52 15.53
CA ILE A 36 -9.51 23.89 14.33
C ILE A 36 -8.30 24.66 13.78
N ASN A 37 -8.35 25.99 13.73
CA ASN A 37 -7.24 26.80 13.22
C ASN A 37 -5.98 26.70 14.09
N HIS A 38 -6.14 26.60 15.41
CA HIS A 38 -5.01 26.36 16.30
C HIS A 38 -4.47 24.94 16.13
N ALA A 39 -5.34 23.93 16.03
CA ALA A 39 -4.92 22.55 15.77
C ALA A 39 -4.12 22.43 14.46
N ARG A 40 -4.54 23.13 13.39
CA ARG A 40 -3.79 23.23 12.12
C ARG A 40 -2.39 23.79 12.33
N ASN A 41 -2.29 24.94 12.99
CA ASN A 41 -0.98 25.58 13.24
C ASN A 41 -0.05 24.69 14.06
N VAL A 42 -0.58 24.00 15.07
CA VAL A 42 0.17 23.05 15.90
C VAL A 42 0.68 21.88 15.07
N LEU A 43 -0.19 21.28 14.24
CA LEU A 43 0.20 20.16 13.40
C LEU A 43 1.14 20.56 12.27
N ASP A 44 0.95 21.73 11.65
CA ASP A 44 1.86 22.27 10.64
C ASP A 44 3.28 22.49 11.20
N ARG A 45 3.40 22.94 12.45
CA ARG A 45 4.69 23.00 13.17
C ARG A 45 5.22 21.60 13.44
N ALA A 46 4.38 20.69 13.92
CA ALA A 46 4.78 19.32 14.24
C ALA A 46 5.36 18.57 13.04
N ILE A 47 4.71 18.64 11.88
CA ILE A 47 5.18 17.96 10.65
C ILE A 47 6.45 18.60 10.07
N GLN A 48 6.70 19.88 10.32
CA GLN A 48 7.96 20.52 9.90
C GLN A 48 9.14 20.04 10.74
N ILE A 49 8.92 19.80 12.03
CA ILE A 49 9.97 19.33 12.95
C ILE A 49 10.16 17.81 12.82
N LEU A 50 9.07 17.06 12.69
CA LEU A 50 9.04 15.61 12.69
C LEU A 50 8.34 15.03 11.44
N PRO A 51 8.90 15.26 10.24
CA PRO A 51 8.24 14.87 8.99
C PRO A 51 8.17 13.35 8.75
N ARG A 52 8.99 12.56 9.44
CA ARG A 52 9.06 11.09 9.27
C ARG A 52 8.01 10.32 10.08
N ILE A 53 7.21 11.03 10.88
CA ILE A 53 6.26 10.39 11.80
C ILE A 53 4.88 10.37 11.15
N ASP A 54 4.52 9.21 10.59
CA ASP A 54 3.30 9.02 9.81
C ASP A 54 2.02 9.33 10.58
N PHE A 55 1.95 9.01 11.89
CA PHE A 55 0.73 9.26 12.66
C PHE A 55 0.38 10.75 12.80
N LEU A 56 1.36 11.65 12.75
CA LEU A 56 1.11 13.10 12.78
C LEU A 56 0.42 13.54 11.49
N TRP A 57 0.86 13.01 10.35
CA TRP A 57 0.22 13.23 9.06
C TRP A 57 -1.19 12.66 9.01
N TYR A 58 -1.40 11.45 9.52
CA TYR A 58 -2.73 10.85 9.64
C TYR A 58 -3.67 11.73 10.48
N LYS A 59 -3.18 12.27 11.62
CA LYS A 59 -3.99 13.17 12.44
C LYS A 59 -4.31 14.47 11.71
N TYR A 60 -3.37 15.01 10.94
CA TYR A 60 -3.56 16.24 10.20
C TYR A 60 -4.57 16.09 9.05
N VAL A 61 -4.43 15.03 8.25
CA VAL A 61 -5.42 14.63 7.24
C VAL A 61 -6.80 14.43 7.86
N TYR A 62 -6.89 13.75 9.01
CA TYR A 62 -8.17 13.53 9.68
C TYR A 62 -8.88 14.84 10.02
N ILE A 63 -8.15 15.85 10.51
CA ILE A 63 -8.75 17.16 10.79
C ILE A 63 -9.21 17.85 9.51
N GLU A 64 -8.38 17.85 8.46
CA GLU A 64 -8.77 18.48 7.19
C GLU A 64 -9.99 17.78 6.55
N GLU A 65 -10.10 16.46 6.68
CA GLU A 65 -11.28 15.70 6.27
C GLU A 65 -12.52 16.07 7.09
N MET A 66 -12.39 16.24 8.42
CA MET A 66 -13.50 16.68 9.27
C MET A 66 -13.99 18.09 8.93
N VAL A 67 -13.09 18.96 8.47
CA VAL A 67 -13.45 20.31 8.00
C VAL A 67 -14.08 20.27 6.61
N GLY A 68 -13.80 19.22 5.82
CA GLY A 68 -14.28 19.08 4.43
C GLY A 68 -13.48 19.92 3.42
N ASP A 69 -12.29 20.41 3.78
CA ASP A 69 -11.44 21.19 2.88
C ASP A 69 -10.60 20.24 2.00
N ILE A 70 -11.23 19.72 0.93
CA ILE A 70 -10.63 18.76 0.00
C ILE A 70 -9.31 19.30 -0.61
N PRO A 71 -9.22 20.56 -1.09
CA PRO A 71 -7.98 21.11 -1.61
C PRO A 71 -6.83 21.12 -0.58
N LYS A 72 -7.10 21.54 0.67
CA LYS A 72 -6.05 21.53 1.70
C LYS A 72 -5.64 20.11 2.07
N CYS A 73 -6.60 19.21 2.27
CA CYS A 73 -6.30 17.81 2.55
C CYS A 73 -5.38 17.20 1.48
N ARG A 74 -5.65 17.47 0.20
CA ARG A 74 -4.78 17.05 -0.91
C ARG A 74 -3.39 17.67 -0.84
N ALA A 75 -3.28 18.95 -0.52
CA ALA A 75 -1.98 19.62 -0.35
C ALA A 75 -1.16 19.00 0.80
N VAL A 76 -1.82 18.59 1.89
CA VAL A 76 -1.18 17.87 2.99
C VAL A 76 -0.66 16.51 2.53
N PHE A 77 -1.47 15.73 1.81
CA PHE A 77 -1.02 14.45 1.23
C PHE A 77 0.16 14.63 0.28
N GLU A 78 0.13 15.59 -0.63
CA GLU A 78 1.26 15.84 -1.55
C GLU A 78 2.54 16.26 -0.80
N ARG A 79 2.42 17.03 0.29
CA ARG A 79 3.56 17.34 1.17
C ARG A 79 4.08 16.08 1.85
N TRP A 80 3.20 15.19 2.30
CA TRP A 80 3.57 13.93 2.93
C TRP A 80 4.31 13.02 1.97
N MET A 81 3.83 12.88 0.72
CA MET A 81 4.46 12.03 -0.30
C MET A 81 5.89 12.44 -0.65
N LYS A 82 6.25 13.72 -0.51
CA LYS A 82 7.64 14.20 -0.71
C LYS A 82 8.63 13.58 0.28
N TRP A 83 8.15 13.15 1.44
CA TRP A 83 8.98 12.51 2.47
C TRP A 83 9.12 11.01 2.29
N MET A 84 8.62 10.44 1.17
CA MET A 84 8.63 9.00 0.89
C MET A 84 8.07 8.18 2.05
N PRO A 85 6.76 8.33 2.35
CA PRO A 85 6.13 7.61 3.45
C PRO A 85 5.88 6.15 3.10
N ASP A 86 5.49 5.37 4.12
CA ASP A 86 5.19 3.93 4.00
C ASP A 86 4.04 3.63 3.02
N ASP A 87 3.95 2.38 2.56
CA ASP A 87 2.92 1.87 1.65
C ASP A 87 1.50 2.28 2.05
N ASN A 88 1.24 2.31 3.36
CA ASN A 88 -0.07 2.61 3.92
C ASN A 88 -0.47 4.08 3.72
N ALA A 89 0.49 5.01 3.67
CA ALA A 89 0.21 6.42 3.41
C ALA A 89 -0.29 6.61 1.98
N TRP A 90 0.35 5.96 1.00
CA TRP A 90 -0.07 6.00 -0.40
C TRP A 90 -1.48 5.43 -0.60
N LEU A 91 -1.77 4.30 0.04
CA LEU A 91 -3.10 3.71 -0.01
C LEU A 91 -4.16 4.62 0.63
N SER A 92 -3.84 5.26 1.75
CA SER A 92 -4.74 6.24 2.38
C SER A 92 -5.01 7.44 1.48
N PHE A 93 -4.02 7.90 0.71
CA PHE A 93 -4.22 8.98 -0.25
C PHE A 93 -5.10 8.55 -1.43
N ALA A 94 -4.87 7.36 -1.99
CA ALA A 94 -5.72 6.80 -3.05
C ALA A 94 -7.18 6.61 -2.57
N ARG A 95 -7.38 6.12 -1.34
CA ARG A 95 -8.69 6.00 -0.68
C ARG A 95 -9.39 7.34 -0.51
N PHE A 96 -8.64 8.37 -0.14
CA PHE A 96 -9.16 9.73 -0.02
C PHE A 96 -9.67 10.23 -1.37
N GLU A 97 -8.87 10.13 -2.44
CA GLU A 97 -9.28 10.54 -3.78
C GLU A 97 -10.49 9.75 -4.30
N THR A 98 -10.57 8.45 -4.04
CA THR A 98 -11.75 7.62 -4.36
C THR A 98 -12.99 8.09 -3.59
N ARG A 99 -12.88 8.39 -2.29
CA ARG A 99 -14.00 8.96 -1.49
C ARG A 99 -14.44 10.31 -2.01
N CYS A 100 -13.51 11.12 -2.51
CA CYS A 100 -13.82 12.39 -3.17
C CYS A 100 -14.39 12.23 -4.59
N GLY A 101 -14.57 11.01 -5.10
CA GLY A 101 -15.12 10.73 -6.43
C GLY A 101 -14.15 10.96 -7.59
N HIS A 102 -12.86 11.19 -7.32
CA HIS A 102 -11.84 11.46 -8.34
C HIS A 102 -10.99 10.21 -8.62
N THR A 103 -11.61 9.18 -9.22
CA THR A 103 -10.96 7.89 -9.50
C THR A 103 -9.73 8.02 -10.40
N ASP A 104 -9.75 8.93 -11.37
CA ASP A 104 -8.62 9.14 -12.30
C ASP A 104 -7.37 9.67 -11.58
N ARG A 105 -7.59 10.52 -10.57
CA ARG A 105 -6.49 11.05 -9.74
C ARG A 105 -5.95 9.99 -8.81
N ALA A 106 -6.84 9.18 -8.24
CA ALA A 106 -6.45 8.05 -7.41
C ALA A 106 -5.58 7.04 -8.20
N GLU A 107 -5.90 6.80 -9.47
CA GLU A 107 -5.04 6.01 -10.36
C GLU A 107 -3.67 6.67 -10.54
N GLY A 108 -3.62 7.98 -10.80
CA GLY A 108 -2.37 8.73 -10.93
C GLY A 108 -1.49 8.65 -9.66
N VAL A 109 -2.10 8.70 -8.48
CA VAL A 109 -1.41 8.52 -7.19
C VAL A 109 -0.84 7.11 -7.07
N MET A 110 -1.62 6.09 -7.39
CA MET A 110 -1.16 4.71 -7.31
C MET A 110 -0.08 4.36 -8.33
N ARG A 111 -0.14 4.95 -9.53
CA ARG A 111 0.92 4.84 -10.54
C ARG A 111 2.22 5.49 -10.04
N ARG A 112 2.14 6.67 -9.40
CA ARG A 112 3.29 7.29 -8.73
C ARG A 112 3.85 6.42 -7.61
N TYR A 113 2.99 5.75 -6.85
CA TYR A 113 3.41 4.82 -5.80
C TYR A 113 4.19 3.62 -6.35
N VAL A 114 3.72 3.00 -7.44
CA VAL A 114 4.44 1.90 -8.10
C VAL A 114 5.80 2.37 -8.64
N ASN A 115 5.85 3.55 -9.26
CA ASN A 115 7.10 4.11 -9.77
C ASN A 115 8.09 4.47 -8.65
N ALA A 116 7.60 4.92 -7.50
CA ALA A 116 8.44 5.23 -6.34
C ALA A 116 8.96 3.96 -5.65
N TYR A 117 8.14 2.91 -5.61
CA TYR A 117 8.48 1.62 -5.00
C TYR A 117 8.16 0.46 -5.95
N PRO A 118 9.05 0.14 -6.90
CA PRO A 118 8.88 -1.01 -7.80
C PRO A 118 9.00 -2.32 -7.00
N SER A 119 7.90 -2.76 -6.41
CA SER A 119 7.86 -3.95 -5.57
C SER A 119 6.58 -4.74 -5.81
N ALA A 120 6.65 -6.06 -5.73
CA ALA A 120 5.46 -6.92 -5.87
C ALA A 120 4.36 -6.52 -4.88
N ARG A 121 4.73 -6.06 -3.68
CA ARG A 121 3.79 -5.58 -2.69
C ARG A 121 3.07 -4.30 -3.13
N ALA A 122 3.76 -3.38 -3.80
CA ALA A 122 3.15 -2.18 -4.36
C ALA A 122 2.14 -2.50 -5.47
N PHE A 123 2.52 -3.34 -6.43
CA PHE A 123 1.62 -3.80 -7.49
C PHE A 123 0.40 -4.56 -6.95
N LEU A 124 0.61 -5.47 -5.98
CA LEU A 124 -0.48 -6.22 -5.35
C LEU A 124 -1.47 -5.30 -4.62
N ARG A 125 -0.97 -4.25 -3.95
CA ARG A 125 -1.83 -3.25 -3.31
C ARG A 125 -2.58 -2.42 -4.34
N PHE A 126 -1.93 -2.06 -5.45
CA PHE A 126 -2.57 -1.33 -6.55
C PHE A 126 -3.68 -2.14 -7.21
N ALA A 127 -3.43 -3.42 -7.49
CA ALA A 127 -4.44 -4.28 -8.07
C ALA A 127 -5.63 -4.50 -7.12
N LYS A 128 -5.39 -4.67 -5.80
CA LYS A 128 -6.47 -4.73 -4.80
C LYS A 128 -7.27 -3.43 -4.72
N TRP A 129 -6.59 -2.29 -4.77
CA TRP A 129 -7.25 -0.99 -4.82
C TRP A 129 -8.14 -0.86 -6.06
N ALA A 130 -7.61 -1.22 -7.24
CA ALA A 130 -8.34 -1.15 -8.51
C ALA A 130 -9.59 -2.06 -8.51
N GLU A 131 -9.48 -3.25 -7.91
CA GLU A 131 -10.58 -4.21 -7.79
C GLU A 131 -11.68 -3.73 -6.82
N PHE A 132 -11.32 -3.41 -5.57
CA PHE A 132 -12.31 -3.16 -4.52
C PHE A 132 -12.80 -1.72 -4.48
N GLU A 133 -11.91 -0.76 -4.71
CA GLU A 133 -12.21 0.65 -4.51
C GLU A 133 -12.60 1.31 -5.82
N ALA A 134 -11.82 1.10 -6.90
CA ALA A 134 -12.13 1.68 -8.20
C ALA A 134 -13.18 0.87 -9.00
N LYS A 135 -13.43 -0.40 -8.63
CA LYS A 135 -14.30 -1.36 -9.34
C LYS A 135 -14.02 -1.44 -10.85
N ASN A 136 -12.76 -1.21 -11.23
CA ASN A 136 -12.34 -1.18 -12.63
C ASN A 136 -11.55 -2.46 -12.94
N VAL A 137 -12.28 -3.49 -13.39
CA VAL A 137 -11.74 -4.82 -13.71
C VAL A 137 -10.70 -4.77 -14.84
N PRO A 138 -10.93 -4.04 -15.95
CA PRO A 138 -9.91 -3.86 -16.99
C PRO A 138 -8.60 -3.26 -16.45
N LEU A 139 -8.69 -2.20 -15.62
CA LEU A 139 -7.50 -1.57 -15.04
C LEU A 139 -6.75 -2.52 -14.10
N ALA A 140 -7.46 -3.30 -13.29
CA ALA A 140 -6.82 -4.29 -12.42
C ALA A 140 -6.00 -5.32 -13.23
N ARG A 141 -6.49 -5.74 -14.40
CA ARG A 141 -5.78 -6.66 -15.31
C ARG A 141 -4.50 -6.06 -15.88
N THR A 142 -4.58 -4.85 -16.41
CA THR A 142 -3.38 -4.18 -16.97
C THR A 142 -2.32 -3.96 -15.90
N ILE A 143 -2.73 -3.73 -14.65
CA ILE A 143 -1.80 -3.62 -13.51
C ILE A 143 -1.14 -4.97 -13.21
N PHE A 144 -1.89 -6.09 -13.23
CA PHE A 144 -1.30 -7.41 -13.03
C PHE A 144 -0.34 -7.79 -14.16
N GLU A 145 -0.68 -7.49 -15.41
CA GLU A 145 0.19 -7.71 -16.57
C GLU A 145 1.46 -6.84 -16.51
N ALA A 146 1.32 -5.56 -16.14
CA ALA A 146 2.45 -4.66 -15.91
C ALA A 146 3.33 -5.17 -14.75
N ALA A 147 2.73 -5.66 -13.68
CA ALA A 147 3.46 -6.24 -12.55
C ALA A 147 4.27 -7.48 -12.95
N LEU A 148 3.80 -8.29 -13.90
CA LEU A 148 4.55 -9.44 -14.40
C LEU A 148 5.68 -9.05 -15.35
N THR A 149 5.53 -7.91 -16.05
CA THR A 149 6.53 -7.42 -17.02
C THR A 149 7.65 -6.64 -16.35
N GLU A 150 7.31 -5.77 -15.40
CA GLU A 150 8.27 -4.86 -14.74
C GLU A 150 8.99 -5.49 -13.55
N LEU A 151 8.40 -6.52 -12.93
CA LEU A 151 9.04 -7.18 -11.80
C LEU A 151 10.05 -8.20 -12.33
N GLU A 152 11.35 -7.95 -12.09
CA GLU A 152 12.42 -8.90 -12.40
C GLU A 152 12.10 -10.31 -11.86
N PRO A 153 12.61 -11.37 -12.52
CA PRO A 153 12.34 -12.76 -12.21
C PRO A 153 13.01 -13.19 -10.90
N GLU A 154 12.50 -12.70 -9.78
CA GLU A 154 12.68 -13.29 -8.46
C GLU A 154 11.44 -14.11 -8.14
N GLU A 155 11.59 -15.44 -8.27
CA GLU A 155 10.56 -16.49 -8.29
C GLU A 155 9.49 -16.29 -7.20
N VAL A 156 9.93 -15.91 -6.00
CA VAL A 156 9.09 -15.83 -4.80
C VAL A 156 8.10 -14.65 -4.87
N LYS A 157 8.52 -13.54 -5.47
CA LYS A 157 7.67 -12.34 -5.59
C LYS A 157 6.66 -12.50 -6.71
N GLN A 158 7.05 -13.12 -7.82
CA GLN A 158 6.16 -13.42 -8.94
C GLN A 158 5.12 -14.49 -8.59
N ALA A 159 5.50 -15.57 -7.87
CA ALA A 159 4.55 -16.61 -7.45
C ALA A 159 3.38 -16.04 -6.63
N ARG A 160 3.64 -15.04 -5.78
CA ARG A 160 2.60 -14.34 -5.01
C ARG A 160 1.69 -13.50 -5.91
N VAL A 161 2.25 -12.85 -6.94
CA VAL A 161 1.49 -12.09 -7.95
C VAL A 161 0.60 -13.04 -8.75
N PHE A 162 1.13 -14.16 -9.23
CA PHE A 162 0.37 -15.19 -9.94
C PHE A 162 -0.79 -15.75 -9.10
N LYS A 163 -0.55 -16.10 -7.84
CA LYS A 163 -1.61 -16.56 -6.92
C LYS A 163 -2.73 -15.52 -6.78
N GLN A 164 -2.35 -14.26 -6.57
CA GLN A 164 -3.34 -13.19 -6.39
C GLN A 164 -4.08 -12.90 -7.70
N PHE A 165 -3.40 -12.94 -8.85
CA PHE A 165 -4.00 -12.70 -10.16
C PHE A 165 -4.99 -13.81 -10.54
N ALA A 166 -4.63 -15.08 -10.29
CA ALA A 166 -5.54 -16.20 -10.51
C ALA A 166 -6.76 -16.12 -9.57
N SER A 167 -6.56 -15.81 -8.28
CA SER A 167 -7.67 -15.58 -7.33
C SER A 167 -8.54 -14.37 -7.70
N PHE A 168 -8.01 -13.43 -8.47
CA PHE A 168 -8.76 -12.29 -9.00
C PHE A 168 -9.65 -12.72 -10.17
N GLU A 169 -9.10 -13.43 -11.17
CA GLU A 169 -9.90 -13.92 -12.30
C GLU A 169 -10.97 -14.96 -11.86
N GLU A 170 -10.67 -15.79 -10.85
CA GLU A 170 -11.66 -16.65 -10.19
C GLU A 170 -12.84 -15.86 -9.63
N ARG A 171 -12.58 -14.72 -8.96
CA ARG A 171 -13.62 -13.85 -8.41
C ARG A 171 -14.43 -13.13 -9.48
N GLN A 172 -13.82 -12.87 -10.63
CA GLN A 172 -14.50 -12.29 -11.80
C GLN A 172 -15.25 -13.34 -12.64
N GLY A 173 -15.09 -14.64 -12.35
CA GLY A 173 -15.75 -15.75 -13.05
C GLY A 173 -15.04 -16.24 -14.32
N GLU A 174 -13.86 -15.72 -14.64
CA GLU A 174 -13.08 -16.05 -15.84
C GLU A 174 -12.14 -17.24 -15.58
N ASN A 175 -12.74 -18.40 -15.32
CA ASN A 175 -12.03 -19.61 -14.89
C ASN A 175 -11.00 -20.10 -15.93
N GLU A 176 -11.26 -19.92 -17.22
CA GLU A 176 -10.32 -20.32 -18.27
C GLU A 176 -9.02 -19.50 -18.23
N ARG A 177 -9.13 -18.20 -17.97
CA ARG A 177 -7.97 -17.32 -17.82
C ARG A 177 -7.19 -17.66 -16.55
N ALA A 178 -7.88 -17.89 -15.44
CA ALA A 178 -7.26 -18.37 -14.21
C ALA A 178 -6.46 -19.67 -14.43
N ARG A 179 -7.00 -20.63 -15.20
CA ARG A 179 -6.28 -21.87 -15.58
C ARG A 179 -5.01 -21.59 -16.38
N VAL A 180 -5.06 -20.66 -17.34
CA VAL A 180 -3.87 -20.30 -18.14
C VAL A 180 -2.80 -19.66 -17.25
N ILE A 181 -3.19 -18.76 -16.34
CA ILE A 181 -2.29 -18.11 -15.40
C ILE A 181 -1.63 -19.14 -14.47
N TYR A 182 -2.38 -20.08 -13.90
CA TYR A 182 -1.79 -21.12 -13.06
C TYR A 182 -0.87 -22.06 -13.85
N ARG A 183 -1.24 -22.45 -15.07
CA ARG A 183 -0.37 -23.28 -15.93
C ARG A 183 0.94 -22.57 -16.22
N HIS A 184 0.88 -21.30 -16.60
CA HIS A 184 2.07 -20.48 -16.85
C HIS A 184 2.94 -20.34 -15.60
N ALA A 185 2.33 -20.12 -14.42
CA ALA A 185 3.06 -20.05 -13.16
C ALA A 185 3.77 -21.38 -12.82
N VAL A 186 3.14 -22.53 -13.07
CA VAL A 186 3.73 -23.85 -12.85
C VAL A 186 4.86 -24.14 -13.85
N GLU A 187 4.70 -23.73 -15.11
CA GLU A 187 5.74 -23.85 -16.14
C GLU A 187 6.97 -23.01 -15.81
N LEU A 188 6.79 -21.75 -15.40
CA LEU A 188 7.90 -20.89 -14.96
C LEU A 188 8.67 -21.52 -13.79
N LEU A 189 7.96 -21.97 -12.76
CA LEU A 189 8.58 -22.66 -11.62
C LEU A 189 9.33 -23.93 -12.04
N LYS A 190 8.80 -24.70 -13.00
CA LYS A 190 9.48 -25.91 -13.52
C LYS A 190 10.72 -25.56 -14.33
N LEU A 191 10.68 -24.51 -15.16
CA LEU A 191 11.81 -24.02 -15.94
C LEU A 191 12.96 -23.55 -15.03
N GLU A 192 12.61 -22.86 -13.96
CA GLU A 192 13.51 -22.43 -12.89
C GLU A 192 14.13 -23.61 -12.14
N ARG A 193 13.35 -24.64 -11.80
CA ARG A 193 13.90 -25.89 -11.24
C ARG A 193 14.90 -26.57 -12.17
N GLY A 194 14.68 -26.52 -13.48
CA GLY A 194 15.62 -27.05 -14.48
C GLY A 194 16.92 -26.24 -14.56
N LYS A 195 16.87 -24.92 -14.29
CA LYS A 195 18.06 -24.07 -14.19
C LYS A 195 18.78 -24.23 -12.85
N ALA A 196 18.04 -24.34 -11.75
CA ALA A 196 18.59 -24.67 -10.43
C ALA A 196 19.28 -26.04 -10.46
N GLN A 197 18.63 -27.10 -10.96
CA GLN A 197 19.27 -28.41 -11.13
C GLN A 197 20.48 -28.43 -12.09
N ALA A 198 20.64 -27.42 -12.95
CA ALA A 198 21.80 -27.27 -13.83
C ALA A 198 22.94 -26.43 -13.20
N PHE A 199 22.67 -25.71 -12.11
CA PHE A 199 23.64 -24.97 -11.28
C PHE A 199 23.93 -25.70 -9.94
N ASP A 200 23.05 -26.58 -9.49
CA ASP A 200 23.10 -27.36 -8.24
C ASP A 200 24.01 -28.60 -8.35
N GLU A 201 25.19 -28.48 -8.96
CA GLU A 201 26.32 -29.33 -8.54
C GLU A 201 27.10 -28.69 -7.37
N ASP A 202 26.90 -27.40 -7.03
CA ASP A 202 27.74 -26.73 -6.01
C ASP A 202 27.06 -25.73 -5.03
N GLU A 203 25.74 -25.47 -5.04
CA GLU A 203 25.10 -24.55 -4.05
C GLU A 203 23.98 -25.19 -3.21
N GLU A 204 24.39 -25.82 -2.09
CA GLU A 204 23.54 -26.09 -0.93
C GLU A 204 23.11 -24.77 -0.28
N ASP A 205 21.96 -24.21 -0.66
CA ASP A 205 20.99 -23.54 0.25
C ASP A 205 19.87 -22.80 -0.51
N VAL A 206 19.07 -23.53 -1.30
CA VAL A 206 17.72 -23.04 -1.62
C VAL A 206 16.88 -23.19 -0.34
N SER A 207 16.64 -22.06 0.33
CA SER A 207 15.96 -21.95 1.63
C SER A 207 14.66 -22.78 1.66
N GLU A 208 14.51 -23.63 2.68
CA GLU A 208 13.35 -24.52 2.89
C GLU A 208 12.00 -23.75 2.85
N TYR A 209 12.05 -22.45 3.18
CA TYR A 209 10.95 -21.49 3.08
C TYR A 209 10.44 -21.26 1.64
N GLU A 210 11.34 -21.33 0.65
CA GLU A 210 11.06 -21.07 -0.76
C GLU A 210 10.38 -22.27 -1.42
N LYS A 211 10.84 -23.48 -1.08
CA LYS A 211 10.18 -24.75 -1.46
C LYS A 211 8.75 -24.83 -0.93
N ALA A 212 8.52 -24.38 0.31
CA ALA A 212 7.19 -24.39 0.93
C ALA A 212 6.15 -23.50 0.22
N LYS A 213 6.52 -22.28 -0.20
CA LYS A 213 5.62 -21.37 -0.94
C LYS A 213 5.29 -21.88 -2.33
N ARG A 214 6.25 -22.53 -2.98
CA ARG A 214 6.06 -23.17 -4.28
C ARG A 214 5.08 -24.34 -4.21
N ASP A 215 5.23 -25.18 -3.19
CA ASP A 215 4.30 -26.28 -2.92
C ASP A 215 2.91 -25.76 -2.56
N GLU A 216 2.81 -24.62 -1.88
CA GLU A 216 1.53 -23.96 -1.61
C GLU A 216 0.84 -23.51 -2.90
N LEU A 217 1.58 -22.90 -3.85
CA LEU A 217 1.02 -22.52 -5.15
C LEU A 217 0.52 -23.74 -5.93
N TYR A 218 1.30 -24.83 -5.94
CA TYR A 218 0.91 -26.07 -6.61
C TYR A 218 -0.32 -26.73 -5.96
N LYS A 219 -0.40 -26.73 -4.62
CA LYS A 219 -1.59 -27.16 -3.88
C LYS A 219 -2.80 -26.30 -4.23
N THR A 220 -2.64 -24.97 -4.32
CA THR A 220 -3.75 -24.07 -4.70
C THR A 220 -4.23 -24.33 -6.13
N TYR A 221 -3.33 -24.59 -7.06
CA TYR A 221 -3.68 -24.98 -8.42
C TYR A 221 -4.45 -26.30 -8.46
N ILE A 222 -4.00 -27.32 -7.74
CA ILE A 222 -4.71 -28.61 -7.65
C ILE A 222 -6.11 -28.42 -7.02
N THR A 223 -6.25 -27.59 -5.99
CA THR A 223 -7.57 -27.32 -5.41
C THR A 223 -8.49 -26.55 -6.35
N PHE A 224 -7.93 -25.69 -7.19
CA PHE A 224 -8.67 -24.96 -8.22
C PHE A 224 -9.14 -25.91 -9.33
N GLU A 225 -8.26 -26.76 -9.87
CA GLU A 225 -8.62 -27.80 -10.84
C GLU A 225 -9.64 -28.80 -10.27
N LYS A 226 -9.59 -29.14 -8.97
CA LYS A 226 -10.62 -29.99 -8.34
C LYS A 226 -11.98 -29.31 -8.17
N LYS A 227 -12.03 -27.97 -8.11
CA LYS A 227 -13.28 -27.21 -7.94
C LYS A 227 -13.92 -26.83 -9.27
N HIS A 228 -13.10 -26.59 -10.28
CA HIS A 228 -13.54 -26.04 -11.55
C HIS A 228 -13.22 -26.93 -12.74
N GLY A 229 -12.46 -28.01 -12.57
CA GLY A 229 -12.23 -29.05 -13.58
C GLY A 229 -13.47 -29.91 -13.79
N ASP A 230 -13.70 -30.32 -15.04
CA ASP A 230 -14.72 -31.31 -15.42
C ASP A 230 -14.41 -32.70 -14.82
#